data_AF-H2Y0C2-F1
#
_entry.id   AF-H2Y0C2-F1
#
_cell.length_a   1.000
_cell.length_b   1.000
_cell.length_c   1.000
_cell.angle_alpha   90.00
_cell.angle_beta   90.00
_cell.angle_gamma   90.00
#
_symmetry.space_group_name_H-M   'P 1'
#
loop_
_entity.id
_entity.type
_entity.pdbx_description
1 polymer ?
#
loop_
_entity_poly.entity_id
_entity_poly.type
_entity_poly.pdbx_seq_one_letter_code
_entity_poly.pdbx_strand_id
1 'polypeptide(L)'
;MNLMKKSYVQYVLQIGSLNPSSQCASNHSAPRPHGGAVLLQYSINNGITWDLLREHVPSHYMRGRRVFVRLPTKSRTGHTVLRWWQPTHGGHGRNQWGVDNVEVIMSQVDRHLHNLHLSSILRKFKHTRQPRNNTSSP
;
A
#
# COMPACT_ATOMS: atom_id res chain seq x y z
N MET A 1 -6.53 3.32 -8.59
CA MET A 1 -6.27 4.50 -7.72
C MET A 1 -4.96 5.16 -8.13
N ASN A 2 -4.79 6.46 -7.85
CA ASN A 2 -3.56 7.18 -8.16
C ASN A 2 -2.50 6.98 -7.07
N LEU A 3 -1.38 6.35 -7.44
CA LEU A 3 -0.26 6.05 -6.55
C LEU A 3 1.01 6.85 -6.85
N MET A 4 0.99 7.81 -7.79
CA MET A 4 2.19 8.49 -8.29
C MET A 4 3.03 9.16 -7.18
N LYS A 5 2.37 9.67 -6.13
CA LYS A 5 3.02 10.36 -4.99
C LYS A 5 2.94 9.56 -3.69
N LYS A 6 2.59 8.28 -3.76
CA LYS A 6 2.41 7.42 -2.60
C LYS A 6 3.65 6.57 -2.39
N SER A 7 3.97 6.31 -1.13
CA SER A 7 5.22 5.67 -0.73
C SER A 7 4.98 4.32 -0.06
N TYR A 8 3.90 4.21 0.71
CA TYR A 8 3.55 3.01 1.46
C TYR A 8 2.06 2.73 1.38
N VAL A 9 1.71 1.46 1.47
CA VAL A 9 0.39 1.01 1.93
C VAL A 9 0.55 0.46 3.34
N GLN A 10 -0.32 0.89 4.24
CA GLN A 10 -0.39 0.38 5.62
C GLN A 10 -1.78 -0.20 5.89
N TYR A 11 -1.82 -1.20 6.76
CA TYR A 11 -3.05 -1.90 7.15
C TYR A 11 -2.80 -2.73 8.41
N VAL A 12 -3.86 -3.13 9.09
CA VAL A 12 -3.84 -4.18 10.11
C VAL A 12 -4.27 -5.49 9.45
N LEU A 13 -3.52 -6.56 9.67
CA LEU A 13 -3.86 -7.90 9.20
C LEU A 13 -3.90 -8.88 10.35
N GLN A 14 -4.94 -9.72 10.37
CA GLN A 14 -5.01 -10.91 11.19
C GLN A 14 -5.36 -12.12 10.30
N ILE A 15 -4.64 -13.22 10.47
CA ILE A 15 -4.89 -14.50 9.82
C ILE A 15 -5.06 -15.54 10.91
N GLY A 16 -6.26 -16.10 11.00
CA GLY A 16 -6.62 -17.04 12.05
C GLY A 16 -6.75 -16.39 13.44
N SER A 17 -6.80 -17.24 14.45
CA SER A 17 -6.92 -16.87 15.86
C SER A 17 -6.13 -17.83 16.73
N LEU A 18 -5.64 -17.33 17.87
CA LEU A 18 -5.02 -18.15 18.90
C LEU A 18 -6.04 -18.90 19.76
N ASN A 19 -7.33 -18.57 19.66
CA ASN A 19 -8.37 -19.24 20.41
C ASN A 19 -8.76 -20.57 19.72
N PRO A 20 -8.47 -21.75 20.31
CA PRO A 20 -8.71 -23.04 19.67
C PRO A 20 -10.20 -23.34 19.44
N SER A 21 -11.09 -22.73 20.23
CA SER A 21 -12.55 -22.90 20.11
C SER A 21 -13.19 -21.94 19.11
N SER A 22 -12.40 -21.05 18.49
CA SER A 22 -12.94 -20.11 17.50
C SER A 22 -13.08 -20.76 16.13
N GLN A 23 -14.12 -20.37 15.39
CA GLN A 23 -14.25 -20.69 13.96
C GLN A 23 -13.13 -20.09 13.10
N CYS A 24 -12.27 -19.25 13.69
CA CYS A 24 -11.10 -18.67 13.07
C CYS A 24 -9.81 -19.50 13.34
N ALA A 25 -9.92 -20.68 13.97
CA ALA A 25 -8.77 -21.53 14.23
C ALA A 25 -8.08 -21.97 12.91
N SER A 26 -6.78 -21.70 12.80
CA SER A 26 -5.96 -22.21 11.70
C SER A 26 -5.58 -23.66 11.99
N ASN A 27 -5.98 -24.59 11.13
CA ASN A 27 -5.47 -25.97 11.20
C ASN A 27 -4.00 -25.96 10.77
N HIS A 28 -3.09 -25.95 11.76
CA HIS A 28 -1.64 -26.00 11.58
C HIS A 28 -1.13 -27.31 10.95
N SER A 29 -2.00 -28.30 10.80
CA SER A 29 -1.71 -29.66 10.33
C SER A 29 -1.79 -29.82 8.80
N ALA A 30 -2.04 -28.76 8.03
CA ALA A 30 -1.98 -28.85 6.57
C ALA A 30 -0.50 -28.94 6.12
N PRO A 31 -0.08 -29.97 5.37
CA PRO A 31 1.32 -30.24 5.01
C PRO A 31 1.87 -29.30 3.93
N ARG A 32 1.31 -28.09 3.77
CA ARG A 32 1.70 -27.14 2.71
C ARG A 32 2.46 -25.94 3.29
N PRO A 33 3.70 -25.67 2.84
CA PRO A 33 4.53 -24.56 3.32
C PRO A 33 3.92 -23.15 3.19
N HIS A 34 2.79 -22.99 2.50
CA HIS A 34 2.10 -21.70 2.27
C HIS A 34 0.57 -21.80 2.41
N GLY A 35 0.07 -22.87 3.04
CA GLY A 35 -1.37 -23.09 3.19
C GLY A 35 -2.02 -21.95 3.99
N GLY A 36 -2.96 -21.22 3.38
CA GLY A 36 -3.67 -20.12 4.05
C GLY A 36 -2.97 -18.77 4.03
N ALA A 37 -1.83 -18.61 3.35
CA ALA A 37 -1.15 -17.32 3.24
C ALA A 37 -2.00 -16.26 2.51
N VAL A 38 -1.89 -15.01 2.97
CA VAL A 38 -2.53 -13.86 2.31
C VAL A 38 -1.47 -13.08 1.55
N LEU A 39 -1.72 -12.86 0.26
CA LEU A 39 -0.85 -12.14 -0.66
C LEU A 39 -1.38 -10.72 -0.86
N LEU A 40 -0.53 -9.73 -0.67
CA LEU A 40 -0.77 -8.38 -1.17
C LEU A 40 -0.12 -8.26 -2.55
N GLN A 41 -0.92 -7.89 -3.54
CA GLN A 41 -0.48 -7.74 -4.94
C GLN A 41 -0.95 -6.41 -5.52
N TYR A 42 -0.32 -5.99 -6.62
CA TYR A 42 -0.74 -4.83 -7.40
C TYR A 42 -0.89 -5.17 -8.89
N SER A 43 -1.69 -4.37 -9.59
CA SER A 43 -1.83 -4.39 -11.04
C SER A 43 -1.85 -2.97 -11.60
N ILE A 44 -1.18 -2.77 -12.73
CA ILE A 44 -1.17 -1.50 -13.49
C ILE A 44 -1.92 -1.62 -14.82
N ASN A 45 -2.54 -2.76 -15.09
CA ASN A 45 -3.32 -3.07 -16.30
C ASN A 45 -4.71 -3.60 -15.93
N ASN A 46 -5.31 -2.98 -14.91
CA ASN A 46 -6.68 -3.23 -14.48
C ASN A 46 -6.99 -4.70 -14.10
N GLY A 47 -5.99 -5.42 -13.58
CA GLY A 47 -6.14 -6.77 -13.07
C GLY A 47 -5.87 -7.89 -14.08
N ILE A 48 -5.38 -7.58 -15.28
CA ILE A 48 -4.94 -8.62 -16.25
C ILE A 48 -3.72 -9.37 -15.71
N THR A 49 -2.70 -8.66 -15.23
CA THR A 49 -1.54 -9.24 -14.56
C THR A 49 -1.37 -8.66 -13.15
N TRP A 50 -0.79 -9.47 -12.26
CA TRP A 50 -0.62 -9.12 -10.84
C TRP A 50 0.81 -9.38 -10.39
N ASP A 51 1.44 -8.35 -9.81
CA ASP A 51 2.77 -8.40 -9.24
C ASP A 51 2.69 -8.50 -7.71
N LEU A 52 3.54 -9.33 -7.11
CA LEU A 52 3.58 -9.54 -5.65
C LEU A 52 4.25 -8.35 -4.94
N LEU A 53 3.58 -7.80 -3.92
CA LEU A 53 4.17 -6.83 -2.98
C LEU A 53 4.63 -7.52 -1.70
N ARG A 54 3.80 -8.38 -1.12
CA ARG A 54 4.10 -9.04 0.16
C ARG A 54 3.31 -10.32 0.36
N GLU A 55 3.99 -11.35 0.86
CA GLU A 55 3.38 -12.56 1.39
C GLU A 55 3.26 -12.50 2.92
N HIS A 56 2.13 -12.97 3.45
CA HIS A 56 1.81 -12.99 4.88
C HIS A 56 1.57 -14.44 5.32
N VAL A 57 2.56 -15.01 6.00
CA VAL A 57 2.51 -16.37 6.53
C VAL A 57 1.61 -16.39 7.78
N PRO A 58 0.59 -17.28 7.87
CA PRO A 58 -0.41 -17.25 8.94
C PRO A 58 0.16 -17.22 10.37
N SER A 59 1.22 -18.00 10.64
CA SER A 59 1.87 -18.08 11.96
C SER A 59 2.35 -16.73 12.50
N HIS A 60 2.61 -15.76 11.62
CA HIS A 60 3.06 -14.42 12.01
C HIS A 60 1.92 -13.44 12.26
N TYR A 61 0.67 -13.80 11.95
CA TYR A 61 -0.49 -12.90 11.95
C TYR A 61 -1.68 -13.44 12.75
N MET A 62 -1.44 -14.37 13.69
CA MET A 62 -2.51 -14.93 14.55
C MET A 62 -3.14 -13.92 15.52
N ARG A 63 -2.52 -12.76 15.66
CA ARG A 63 -3.07 -11.55 16.29
C ARG A 63 -3.02 -10.42 15.26
N GLY A 64 -3.94 -9.47 15.36
CA GLY A 64 -3.93 -8.27 14.53
C GLY A 64 -2.60 -7.54 14.59
N ARG A 65 -1.93 -7.38 13.45
CA ARG A 65 -0.64 -6.69 13.34
C ARG A 65 -0.71 -5.61 12.28
N ARG A 66 -0.19 -4.43 12.61
CA ARG A 66 0.02 -3.36 11.63
C ARG A 66 1.20 -3.69 10.72
N VAL A 67 0.98 -3.57 9.43
CA VAL A 67 1.96 -3.84 8.37
C VAL A 67 2.16 -2.57 7.57
N PHE A 68 3.43 -2.31 7.20
CA PHE A 68 3.81 -1.24 6.29
C PHE A 68 4.53 -1.86 5.09
N VAL A 69 3.99 -1.69 3.89
CA VAL A 69 4.58 -2.20 2.66
C VAL A 69 4.97 -1.03 1.78
N ARG A 70 6.26 -0.96 1.42
CA ARG A 70 6.79 0.06 0.52
C ARG A 70 6.25 -0.20 -0.89
N LEU A 71 5.71 0.84 -1.51
CA LEU A 71 5.28 0.81 -2.90
C LEU A 71 6.49 0.92 -3.84
N PRO A 72 6.75 -0.08 -4.70
CA PRO A 72 7.81 0.00 -5.70
C PRO A 72 7.51 1.07 -6.75
N THR A 73 8.54 1.59 -7.43
CA THR A 73 8.37 2.62 -8.46
C THR A 73 7.38 2.20 -9.55
N LYS A 74 7.40 0.94 -9.97
CA LYS A 74 6.50 0.38 -10.99
C LYS A 74 5.01 0.47 -10.60
N SER A 75 4.69 0.42 -9.31
CA SER A 75 3.30 0.53 -8.86
C SER A 75 2.81 1.97 -8.73
N ARG A 76 3.68 2.99 -8.89
CA ARG A 76 3.35 4.42 -8.70
C ARG A 76 2.83 5.04 -9.99
N THR A 77 1.69 4.56 -10.46
CA THR A 77 1.02 5.06 -11.66
C THR A 77 -0.24 5.85 -11.31
N GLY A 78 -0.84 6.53 -12.30
CA GLY A 78 -2.16 7.15 -12.14
C GLY A 78 -3.29 6.14 -11.90
N HIS A 79 -3.08 4.88 -12.30
CA HIS A 79 -4.08 3.82 -12.27
C HIS A 79 -3.47 2.49 -11.80
N THR A 80 -3.35 2.32 -10.49
CA THR A 80 -2.93 1.06 -9.87
C THR A 80 -4.09 0.44 -9.07
N VAL A 81 -4.25 -0.87 -9.13
CA VAL A 81 -5.18 -1.65 -8.30
C VAL A 81 -4.37 -2.45 -7.28
N LEU A 82 -4.85 -2.52 -6.04
CA LEU A 82 -4.28 -3.36 -5.00
C LEU A 82 -5.28 -4.47 -4.66
N ARG A 83 -4.79 -5.67 -4.35
CA ARG A 83 -5.63 -6.76 -3.82
C ARG A 83 -4.94 -7.51 -2.70
N TRP A 84 -5.74 -7.94 -1.73
CA TRP A 84 -5.39 -8.97 -0.77
C TRP A 84 -6.06 -10.26 -1.25
N TRP A 85 -5.28 -11.31 -1.43
CA TRP A 85 -5.76 -12.56 -2.00
C TRP A 85 -5.20 -13.73 -1.21
N GLN A 86 -6.08 -14.63 -0.78
CA GLN A 86 -5.71 -15.91 -0.18
C GLN A 86 -5.91 -17.01 -1.25
N PRO A 87 -4.83 -17.54 -1.85
CA PRO A 87 -4.94 -18.49 -2.96
C PRO A 87 -5.48 -19.86 -2.55
N THR A 88 -5.20 -20.26 -1.31
CA THR A 88 -5.59 -21.56 -0.76
C THR A 88 -6.16 -21.37 0.63
N HIS A 89 -7.30 -22.01 0.91
CA HIS A 89 -7.89 -22.05 2.25
C HIS A 89 -8.31 -23.48 2.59
N GLY A 90 -8.46 -23.78 3.89
CA GLY A 90 -8.68 -25.14 4.39
C GLY A 90 -10.11 -25.68 4.20
N GLY A 91 -10.92 -25.07 3.33
CA GLY A 91 -12.36 -25.29 3.21
C GLY A 91 -13.21 -24.22 3.90
N HIS A 92 -14.54 -24.45 3.96
CA HIS A 92 -15.50 -23.51 4.55
C HIS A 92 -15.17 -23.22 6.02
N GLY A 93 -15.15 -21.94 6.39
CA GLY A 93 -14.91 -21.51 7.77
C GLY A 93 -13.50 -21.78 8.30
N ARG A 94 -12.50 -22.02 7.46
CA ARG A 94 -11.12 -22.30 7.90
C ARG A 94 -10.13 -21.30 7.33
N ASN A 95 -9.09 -20.98 8.10
CA ASN A 95 -8.05 -20.00 7.74
C ASN A 95 -8.65 -18.62 7.39
N GLN A 96 -9.69 -18.21 8.14
CA GLN A 96 -10.28 -16.89 7.99
C GLN A 96 -9.24 -15.79 8.27
N TRP A 97 -9.41 -14.65 7.62
CA TRP A 97 -8.53 -13.50 7.80
C TRP A 97 -9.35 -12.21 7.72
N GLY A 98 -8.83 -11.18 8.37
CA GLY A 98 -9.42 -9.85 8.39
C GLY A 98 -8.37 -8.79 8.13
N VAL A 99 -8.76 -7.76 7.39
CA VAL A 99 -7.95 -6.57 7.15
C VAL A 99 -8.71 -5.34 7.64
N ASP A 100 -8.00 -4.41 8.27
CA ASP A 100 -8.56 -3.16 8.78
C ASP A 100 -7.57 -1.99 8.61
N ASN A 101 -8.06 -0.75 8.74
CA ASN A 101 -7.31 0.50 8.64
C ASN A 101 -6.38 0.57 7.41
N VAL A 102 -6.92 0.21 6.24
CA VAL A 102 -6.18 0.26 4.98
C VAL A 102 -5.97 1.70 4.56
N GLU A 103 -4.72 2.13 4.49
CA GLU A 103 -4.34 3.48 4.09
C GLU A 103 -3.18 3.47 3.11
N VAL A 104 -3.23 4.40 2.15
CA VAL A 104 -2.14 4.60 1.17
C VAL A 104 -1.53 5.98 1.39
N ILE A 105 -0.32 5.98 1.92
CA ILE A 105 0.33 7.16 2.50
C ILE A 105 1.59 7.55 1.75
N MET A 106 1.94 8.84 1.86
CA MET A 106 3.21 9.40 1.40
C MET A 106 4.17 9.47 2.59
N SER A 107 5.43 9.11 2.38
CA SER A 107 6.47 9.20 3.40
C SER A 107 6.69 10.66 3.82
N GLN A 108 7.21 10.90 5.03
CA GLN A 108 7.53 12.26 5.46
C GLN A 108 8.58 12.91 4.54
N VAL A 109 9.56 12.13 4.09
CA VAL A 109 10.59 12.59 3.14
C VAL A 109 9.96 12.99 1.81
N ASP A 110 9.13 12.12 1.21
CA ASP A 110 8.47 12.42 -0.07
C ASP A 110 7.53 13.63 0.06
N ARG A 111 6.85 13.78 1.20
CA ARG A 111 6.01 14.94 1.51
C ARG A 111 6.84 16.21 1.59
N HIS A 112 7.97 16.17 2.29
CA HIS A 112 8.88 17.30 2.42
C HIS A 112 9.42 17.73 1.06
N LEU A 113 9.91 16.77 0.26
CA LEU A 113 10.39 17.03 -1.10
C LEU A 113 9.30 17.60 -2.01
N HIS A 114 8.07 17.08 -1.91
CA HIS A 114 6.93 17.60 -2.66
C HIS A 114 6.61 19.06 -2.27
N ASN A 115 6.62 19.38 -0.98
CA ASN A 115 6.40 20.75 -0.50
C ASN A 115 7.52 21.72 -0.94
N LEU A 116 8.78 21.28 -0.86
CA LEU A 116 9.92 22.07 -1.34
C LEU A 116 9.80 22.37 -2.84
N HIS A 117 9.44 21.37 -3.64
CA HIS A 117 9.23 21.53 -5.08
C HIS A 117 8.13 22.56 -5.38
N LEU A 118 6.97 22.45 -4.71
CA LEU A 118 5.89 23.43 -4.86
C LEU A 118 6.33 24.84 -4.45
N SER A 119 7.10 24.98 -3.36
CA SER A 119 7.61 26.28 -2.93
C SER A 119 8.53 26.93 -3.97
N SER A 120 9.38 26.14 -4.62
CA SER A 120 10.26 26.60 -5.70
C SER A 120 9.47 27.08 -6.91
N ILE A 121 8.45 26.33 -7.32
CA ILE A 121 7.54 26.72 -8.40
C ILE A 121 6.84 28.04 -8.08
N LEU A 122 6.27 28.18 -6.88
CA LEU A 122 5.58 29.40 -6.46
C LEU A 122 6.53 30.61 -6.43
N ARG A 123 7.78 30.43 -6.00
CA ARG A 123 8.79 31.49 -6.05
C ARG A 123 9.08 31.92 -7.48
N LYS A 124 9.28 30.97 -8.40
CA LYS A 124 9.47 31.27 -9.83
C LYS A 124 8.29 32.06 -10.39
N PHE A 125 7.05 31.63 -10.12
CA PHE A 125 5.85 32.34 -10.57
C PHE A 125 5.77 33.78 -10.05
N LYS A 126 6.11 34.01 -8.77
CA LYS A 126 6.15 35.36 -8.19
C LYS A 126 7.18 36.26 -8.88
N HIS A 127 8.36 35.73 -9.22
CA HIS A 127 9.39 36.51 -9.94
C HIS A 127 8.98 36.83 -11.38
N THR A 128 8.34 35.91 -12.11
CA THR A 128 7.84 36.19 -13.47
C THR A 128 6.67 37.18 -13.53
N ARG A 129 6.01 37.46 -12.40
CA ARG A 129 4.91 38.44 -12.32
C ARG A 129 5.35 39.84 -11.86
N GLN A 130 6.64 40.09 -11.63
CA GLN A 130 7.10 41.46 -11.42
C GLN A 130 7.04 42.25 -12.74
N PRO A 131 6.40 43.43 -12.77
CA PRO A 131 6.31 44.23 -14.00
C PRO A 131 7.70 44.68 -14.45
N ARG A 132 7.98 44.59 -15.76
CA ARG A 132 9.13 45.30 -16.36
C ARG A 132 8.86 46.80 -16.18
N ASN A 133 9.56 47.43 -15.25
CA ASN A 133 9.65 48.88 -15.23
C ASN A 133 10.46 49.30 -16.46
N ASN A 134 9.77 49.72 -17.52
CA ASN A 134 10.39 50.37 -18.65
C ASN A 134 10.87 51.74 -18.18
N THR A 135 12.18 51.88 -18.02
CA THR A 135 12.86 53.18 -18.01
C THR A 135 12.82 53.76 -19.42
N SER A 136 12.07 54.83 -19.62
CA SER A 136 12.24 55.74 -20.75
C SER A 136 12.38 57.16 -20.22
N SER A 137 13.63 57.62 -20.09
CA SER A 137 14.01 59.03 -20.18
C SER A 137 14.63 59.22 -21.57
N PRO A 138 14.42 60.36 -22.23
CA PRO A 138 15.10 61.61 -21.85
C PRO A 138 14.17 62.68 -21.30
#